data_AF-A0A519PCT0-F1
#
_entry.id   AF-A0A519PCT0-F1
#
_cell.length_a   1.000
_cell.length_b   1.000
_cell.length_c   1.000
_cell.angle_alpha   90.00
_cell.angle_beta   90.00
_cell.angle_gamma   90.00
#
_symmetry.space_group_name_H-M   'P 1'
#
loop_
_entity.id
_entity.type
_entity.pdbx_description
1 polymer ?
#
loop_
_entity_poly.entity_id
_entity_poly.type
_entity_poly.pdbx_seq_one_letter_code
_entity_poly.pdbx_strand_id
1 'polypeptide(L)'
;DGLAERLGVGERQLRRLFRQHLGAAPVSVAQTRRVLLAKALIHDSDLSMAEVALASGFGSVRRFNETFQALYGRPPSALRRREARADSEGVRMRLPFRPPYDFDDLLARLKARGDAVEGRRWWRDLTPETDAATGWVAVERGVGSSSGDGLSVVVALDDLKALPGVLARVRRVFDLSADPEAITRDLSADPVLKPLVEARPGLRLAGDWIDAGETAPSDRLPDDFTPSLLRRAERWRPWRAYALAHLAAAGVRLETLETRHDQAA
;
A
#
# COMPACT_ATOMS: atom_id res chain seq x y z
N ASP A 1 -17.41 -7.54 -13.51
CA ASP A 1 -17.68 -6.79 -14.76
C ASP A 1 -16.95 -5.44 -14.70
N GLY A 2 -17.17 -4.62 -13.67
CA GLY A 2 -16.50 -3.31 -13.55
C GLY A 2 -14.96 -3.27 -13.48
N LEU A 3 -14.24 -4.36 -13.17
CA LEU A 3 -12.76 -4.36 -13.21
C LEU A 3 -12.22 -4.44 -14.65
N ALA A 4 -12.89 -5.20 -15.52
CA ALA A 4 -12.45 -5.37 -16.90
C ALA A 4 -12.62 -4.05 -17.68
N GLU A 5 -13.78 -3.41 -17.49
CA GLU A 5 -14.10 -2.09 -18.03
C GLU A 5 -13.14 -1.00 -17.54
N ARG A 6 -12.87 -0.93 -16.23
CA ARG A 6 -11.91 0.04 -15.65
C ARG A 6 -10.48 -0.11 -16.18
N LEU A 7 -10.11 -1.30 -16.64
CA LEU A 7 -8.79 -1.61 -17.18
C LEU A 7 -8.77 -1.56 -18.72
N GLY A 8 -9.89 -1.25 -19.37
CA GLY A 8 -9.99 -1.22 -20.84
C GLY A 8 -9.77 -2.58 -21.50
N VAL A 9 -9.99 -3.70 -20.78
CA VAL A 9 -9.78 -5.06 -21.31
C VAL A 9 -11.06 -5.87 -21.30
N GLY A 10 -11.20 -6.81 -22.25
CA GLY A 10 -12.30 -7.77 -22.23
C GLY A 10 -12.20 -8.76 -21.07
N GLU A 11 -13.33 -9.23 -20.52
CA GLU A 11 -13.33 -10.15 -19.37
C GLU A 11 -12.57 -11.46 -19.63
N ARG A 12 -12.65 -11.97 -20.86
CA ARG A 12 -11.89 -13.17 -21.27
C ARG A 12 -10.38 -12.93 -21.17
N GLN A 13 -9.94 -11.76 -21.63
CA GLN A 13 -8.54 -11.36 -21.55
C GLN A 13 -8.10 -11.21 -20.10
N LEU A 14 -8.91 -10.55 -19.27
CA LEU A 14 -8.64 -10.41 -17.84
C LEU A 14 -8.51 -11.77 -17.15
N ARG A 15 -9.45 -12.69 -17.40
CA ARG A 15 -9.38 -14.06 -16.86
C ARG A 15 -8.13 -14.80 -17.31
N ARG A 16 -7.73 -14.66 -18.58
CA ARG A 16 -6.50 -15.28 -19.13
C ARG A 16 -5.25 -14.77 -18.43
N LEU A 17 -5.11 -13.44 -18.30
CA LEU A 17 -3.97 -12.81 -17.62
C LEU A 17 -3.88 -13.23 -16.15
N PHE A 18 -5.02 -13.28 -15.45
CA PHE A 18 -5.06 -13.74 -14.07
C PHE A 18 -4.63 -15.21 -13.92
N ARG A 19 -5.08 -16.10 -14.81
CA ARG A 19 -4.59 -17.49 -14.79
C ARG A 19 -3.10 -17.58 -15.11
N GLN A 20 -2.62 -16.81 -16.08
CA GLN A 20 -1.22 -16.82 -16.50
C GLN A 20 -0.27 -16.34 -15.42
N HIS A 21 -0.61 -15.25 -14.71
CA HIS A 21 0.29 -14.60 -13.76
C HIS A 21 0.02 -14.97 -12.29
N LEU A 22 -1.21 -15.34 -11.94
CA LEU A 22 -1.61 -15.62 -10.56
C LEU A 22 -2.16 -17.05 -10.36
N GLY A 23 -2.30 -17.84 -11.43
CA GLY A 23 -2.81 -19.21 -11.36
C GLY A 23 -4.29 -19.33 -10.95
N ALA A 24 -5.01 -18.22 -10.80
CA ALA A 24 -6.36 -18.20 -10.24
C ALA A 24 -7.30 -17.26 -11.02
N ALA A 25 -8.61 -17.48 -10.94
CA ALA A 25 -9.58 -16.57 -11.54
C ALA A 25 -9.70 -15.26 -10.73
N PRO A 26 -10.05 -14.12 -11.36
CA PRO A 26 -10.18 -12.84 -10.66
C PRO A 26 -11.09 -12.89 -9.42
N VAL A 27 -12.22 -13.59 -9.51
CA VAL A 27 -13.17 -13.75 -8.40
C VAL A 27 -12.54 -14.52 -7.24
N SER A 28 -11.77 -15.58 -7.51
CA SER A 28 -11.09 -16.37 -6.48
C SER A 28 -10.01 -15.55 -5.76
N VAL A 29 -9.26 -14.72 -6.51
CA VAL A 29 -8.27 -13.80 -5.92
C VAL A 29 -8.98 -12.76 -5.03
N ALA A 30 -10.10 -12.20 -5.50
CA ALA A 30 -10.89 -11.26 -4.71
C ALA A 30 -11.43 -11.91 -3.43
N GLN A 31 -12.01 -13.11 -3.51
CA GLN A 31 -12.48 -13.87 -2.35
C GLN A 31 -11.37 -14.12 -1.34
N THR A 32 -10.20 -14.57 -1.81
CA THR A 32 -9.03 -14.78 -0.95
C THR A 32 -8.63 -13.51 -0.21
N ARG A 33 -8.56 -12.37 -0.92
CA ARG A 33 -8.26 -11.06 -0.31
C ARG A 33 -9.29 -10.67 0.76
N ARG A 34 -10.59 -10.87 0.51
CA ARG A 34 -11.65 -10.58 1.49
C ARG A 34 -11.51 -11.46 2.73
N VAL A 35 -11.23 -12.76 2.57
CA VAL A 35 -11.03 -13.67 3.71
C VAL A 35 -9.78 -13.29 4.50
N LEU A 36 -8.68 -12.90 3.84
CA LEU A 36 -7.47 -12.43 4.52
C LEU A 36 -7.71 -11.14 5.31
N LEU A 37 -8.47 -10.19 4.75
CA LEU A 37 -8.88 -8.99 5.47
C LEU A 37 -9.77 -9.34 6.68
N ALA A 38 -10.74 -10.23 6.49
CA ALA A 38 -11.60 -10.69 7.58
C ALA A 38 -10.79 -11.33 8.72
N LYS A 39 -9.81 -12.17 8.40
CA LYS A 39 -8.91 -12.75 9.39
C LYS A 39 -8.14 -11.67 10.16
N ALA A 40 -7.64 -10.65 9.48
CA ALA A 40 -6.96 -9.53 10.13
C ALA A 40 -7.91 -8.76 11.06
N LEU A 41 -9.13 -8.44 10.60
CA LEU A 41 -10.15 -7.77 11.42
C LEU A 41 -10.55 -8.60 12.65
N ILE A 42 -10.70 -9.92 12.51
CA ILE A 42 -11.04 -10.78 13.64
C ILE A 42 -9.96 -10.76 14.73
N HIS A 43 -8.70 -10.58 14.32
CA HIS A 43 -7.55 -10.57 15.22
C HIS A 43 -7.26 -9.18 15.80
N ASP A 44 -7.39 -8.13 14.99
CA ASP A 44 -6.90 -6.79 15.33
C ASP A 44 -8.01 -5.81 15.74
N SER A 45 -9.30 -6.17 15.60
CA SER A 45 -10.43 -5.30 15.96
C SER A 45 -11.55 -6.01 16.71
N ASP A 46 -12.35 -5.20 17.42
CA ASP A 46 -13.48 -5.67 18.23
C ASP A 46 -14.79 -5.84 17.45
N LEU A 47 -14.80 -5.54 16.14
CA LEU A 47 -15.99 -5.63 15.28
C LEU A 47 -16.74 -6.96 15.45
N SER A 48 -18.06 -6.93 15.52
CA SER A 48 -18.88 -8.15 15.47
C SER A 48 -18.61 -8.93 14.18
N MET A 49 -18.90 -10.23 14.16
CA MET A 49 -18.72 -11.04 12.93
C MET A 49 -19.54 -10.52 11.74
N ALA A 50 -20.68 -9.86 12.01
CA ALA A 50 -21.48 -9.21 10.99
C ALA A 50 -20.77 -7.98 10.40
N GLU A 51 -20.21 -7.13 11.26
CA GLU A 51 -19.40 -5.98 10.84
C GLU A 51 -18.11 -6.42 10.15
N VAL A 52 -17.44 -7.48 10.61
CA VAL A 52 -16.27 -8.07 9.93
C VAL A 52 -16.63 -8.49 8.51
N ALA A 53 -17.77 -9.14 8.30
CA ALA A 53 -18.22 -9.55 6.96
C ALA A 53 -18.38 -8.33 6.05
N LEU A 54 -19.03 -7.28 6.55
CA LEU A 54 -19.27 -6.03 5.84
C LEU A 54 -17.97 -5.31 5.50
N ALA A 55 -17.12 -5.09 6.51
CA ALA A 55 -15.83 -4.43 6.45
C ALA A 55 -14.82 -5.17 5.55
N SER A 56 -14.99 -6.48 5.40
CA SER A 56 -14.19 -7.30 4.49
C SER A 56 -14.72 -7.31 3.06
N GLY A 57 -15.83 -6.62 2.78
CA GLY A 57 -16.43 -6.51 1.45
C GLY A 57 -17.34 -7.68 1.06
N PHE A 58 -17.86 -8.46 2.01
CA PHE A 58 -18.90 -9.44 1.74
C PHE A 58 -20.28 -8.77 1.73
N GLY A 59 -21.11 -9.12 0.75
CA GLY A 59 -22.49 -8.64 0.67
C GLY A 59 -23.46 -9.35 1.62
N SER A 60 -23.04 -10.42 2.30
CA SER A 60 -23.82 -11.08 3.34
C SER A 60 -22.96 -11.90 4.29
N VAL A 61 -23.40 -12.01 5.55
CA VAL A 61 -22.77 -12.83 6.60
C VAL A 61 -22.77 -14.31 6.21
N ARG A 62 -23.82 -14.78 5.55
CA ARG A 62 -23.91 -16.16 5.07
C ARG A 62 -22.78 -16.50 4.09
N ARG A 63 -22.61 -15.69 3.03
CA ARG A 63 -21.55 -15.91 2.04
C ARG A 63 -20.16 -15.78 2.66
N PHE A 64 -20.01 -14.86 3.60
CA PHE A 64 -18.79 -14.73 4.39
C PHE A 64 -18.44 -16.03 5.11
N ASN A 65 -19.37 -16.57 5.91
CA ASN A 65 -19.16 -17.81 6.65
C ASN A 65 -18.85 -18.99 5.73
N GLU A 66 -19.62 -19.15 4.64
CA GLU A 66 -19.41 -20.21 3.64
C GLU A 66 -18.01 -20.12 3.01
N THR A 67 -17.60 -18.93 2.57
CA THR A 67 -16.29 -18.71 1.92
C THR A 67 -15.14 -18.90 2.93
N PHE A 68 -15.31 -18.43 4.17
CA PHE A 68 -14.30 -18.54 5.21
C PHE A 68 -14.09 -20.01 5.61
N GLN A 69 -15.17 -20.74 5.85
CA GLN A 69 -15.15 -22.16 6.17
C GLN A 69 -14.50 -22.97 5.03
N ALA A 70 -14.82 -22.67 3.78
CA ALA A 70 -14.23 -23.34 2.63
C ALA A 70 -12.71 -23.14 2.54
N LEU A 71 -12.19 -21.96 2.93
CA LEU A 71 -10.76 -21.65 2.83
C LEU A 71 -9.96 -22.09 4.07
N TYR A 72 -10.53 -21.98 5.28
CA TYR A 72 -9.83 -22.21 6.55
C TYR A 72 -10.23 -23.51 7.27
N GLY A 73 -11.24 -24.23 6.79
CA GLY A 73 -11.73 -25.48 7.40
C GLY A 73 -12.42 -25.30 8.76
N ARG A 74 -12.62 -24.07 9.22
CA ARG A 74 -13.26 -23.73 10.51
C ARG A 74 -14.00 -22.40 10.44
N PRO A 75 -15.02 -22.18 11.28
CA PRO A 75 -15.79 -20.94 11.24
C PRO A 75 -14.95 -19.75 11.71
N PRO A 76 -15.23 -18.53 11.21
CA PRO A 76 -14.45 -17.33 11.53
C PRO A 76 -14.47 -17.00 13.02
N SER A 77 -15.57 -17.29 13.72
CA SER A 77 -15.71 -17.07 15.16
C SER A 77 -14.68 -17.85 15.99
N ALA A 78 -14.21 -19.01 15.51
CA ALA A 78 -13.21 -19.82 16.18
C ALA A 78 -11.82 -19.16 16.21
N LEU A 79 -11.59 -18.10 15.42
CA LEU A 79 -10.32 -17.36 15.41
C LEU A 79 -10.28 -16.24 16.44
N ARG A 80 -11.43 -15.79 16.96
CA ARG A 80 -11.47 -14.70 17.94
C ARG A 80 -11.05 -15.22 19.31
N ARG A 81 -9.90 -14.76 19.81
CA ARG A 81 -9.55 -14.93 21.22
C ARG A 81 -10.36 -13.92 22.04
N ARG A 82 -10.88 -14.38 23.18
CA ARG A 82 -11.95 -13.72 23.95
C ARG A 82 -11.37 -12.59 24.81
N GLU A 83 -10.92 -11.52 24.19
CA GLU A 83 -10.58 -10.26 24.86
C GLU A 83 -11.13 -9.14 23.97
N ALA A 84 -12.33 -8.66 24.31
CA ALA A 84 -12.91 -7.48 23.69
C ALA A 84 -12.69 -6.29 24.63
N ARG A 85 -11.98 -5.26 24.16
CA ARG A 85 -11.98 -3.95 24.80
C ARG A 85 -12.60 -2.99 23.78
N ALA A 86 -13.84 -2.60 24.05
CA ALA A 86 -14.55 -1.64 23.21
C ALA A 86 -13.88 -0.27 23.31
N ASP A 87 -12.98 0.07 22.38
CA ASP A 87 -12.62 1.45 22.11
C ASP A 87 -13.44 1.97 20.94
N SER A 88 -14.15 3.07 21.19
CA SER A 88 -15.09 3.72 20.27
C SER A 88 -14.43 4.59 19.19
N GLU A 89 -13.10 4.56 19.06
CA GLU A 89 -12.37 5.48 18.18
C GLU A 89 -12.23 4.98 16.72
N GLY A 90 -12.74 3.79 16.40
CA GLY A 90 -12.75 3.24 15.04
C GLY A 90 -12.06 1.89 14.91
N VAL A 91 -12.03 1.37 13.68
CA VAL A 91 -11.44 0.07 13.37
C VAL A 91 -9.92 0.19 13.38
N ARG A 92 -9.28 -0.43 14.38
CA ARG A 92 -7.83 -0.56 14.45
C ARG A 92 -7.35 -1.79 13.70
N MET A 93 -6.27 -1.63 12.94
CA MET A 93 -5.67 -2.70 12.14
C MET A 93 -4.16 -2.54 12.08
N ARG A 94 -3.44 -3.66 12.02
CA ARG A 94 -2.01 -3.65 11.70
C ARG A 94 -1.78 -3.90 10.22
N LEU A 95 -1.01 -3.04 9.57
CA LEU A 95 -0.55 -3.23 8.20
C LEU A 95 0.93 -3.61 8.18
N PRO A 96 1.30 -4.82 7.74
CA PRO A 96 2.68 -5.22 7.64
C PRO A 96 3.38 -4.53 6.46
N PHE A 97 4.69 -4.37 6.56
CA PHE A 97 5.59 -4.00 5.48
C PHE A 97 6.84 -4.89 5.53
N ARG A 98 7.68 -4.85 4.50
CA ARG A 98 8.97 -5.55 4.49
C ARG A 98 10.07 -4.63 5.04
N PRO A 99 10.75 -5.00 6.15
CA PRO A 99 11.90 -4.24 6.63
C PRO A 99 13.09 -4.35 5.64
N PRO A 100 14.04 -3.40 5.65
CA PRO A 100 14.04 -2.16 6.43
C PRO A 100 12.98 -1.15 5.94
N TYR A 101 12.58 -0.21 6.81
CA TYR A 101 11.54 0.78 6.50
C TYR A 101 11.79 2.09 7.25
N ASP A 102 12.13 3.14 6.51
CA ASP A 102 12.41 4.49 7.02
C ASP A 102 11.10 5.29 7.10
N PHE A 103 10.37 5.08 8.20
CA PHE A 103 9.06 5.70 8.42
C PHE A 103 9.16 7.21 8.60
N ASP A 104 10.25 7.70 9.22
CA ASP A 104 10.43 9.12 9.50
C ASP A 104 10.71 9.92 8.24
N ASP A 105 11.54 9.38 7.34
CA ASP A 105 11.79 9.96 6.03
C ASP A 105 10.53 10.00 5.14
N LEU A 106 9.71 8.94 5.19
CA LEU A 106 8.41 8.94 4.51
C LEU A 106 7.46 10.01 5.08
N LEU A 107 7.33 10.11 6.41
CA LEU A 107 6.50 11.14 7.03
C LEU A 107 6.99 12.56 6.72
N ALA A 108 8.30 12.77 6.67
CA ALA A 108 8.89 14.05 6.29
C ALA A 108 8.49 14.46 4.86
N ARG A 109 8.48 13.51 3.91
CA ARG A 109 7.98 13.75 2.54
C ARG A 109 6.47 14.05 2.49
N LEU A 110 5.66 13.29 3.22
CA LEU A 110 4.21 13.53 3.30
C LEU A 110 3.93 14.92 3.87
N LYS A 111 4.63 15.30 4.95
CA LYS A 111 4.53 16.64 5.54
C LYS A 111 4.96 17.74 4.57
N ALA A 112 6.06 17.53 3.83
CA ALA A 112 6.54 18.50 2.83
C ALA A 112 5.55 18.69 1.67
N ARG A 113 4.76 17.66 1.34
CA ARG A 113 3.66 17.73 0.35
C ARG A 113 2.41 18.45 0.87
N GLY A 114 2.32 18.71 2.17
CA GLY A 114 1.18 19.36 2.82
C GLY A 114 0.17 18.40 3.46
N ASP A 115 0.50 17.10 3.57
CA ASP A 115 -0.32 16.16 4.32
C ASP A 115 -0.32 16.50 5.83
N ALA A 116 -1.43 16.20 6.52
CA ALA A 116 -1.54 16.42 7.96
C ALA A 116 -0.67 15.40 8.75
N VAL A 117 0.45 15.89 9.27
CA VAL A 117 1.42 15.11 10.06
C VAL A 117 1.80 15.88 11.32
N GLU A 118 1.58 15.26 12.49
CA GLU A 118 2.03 15.75 13.79
C GLU A 118 2.77 14.64 14.53
N GLY A 119 3.99 14.96 15.01
CA GLY A 119 4.89 13.97 15.57
C GLY A 119 5.14 12.82 14.57
N ARG A 120 4.83 11.59 14.99
CA ARG A 120 4.95 10.36 14.18
C ARG A 120 3.59 9.82 13.72
N ARG A 121 2.60 10.70 13.60
CA ARG A 121 1.23 10.37 13.21
C ARG A 121 0.83 11.16 11.97
N TRP A 122 0.36 10.45 10.96
CA TRP A 122 -0.29 11.02 9.78
C TRP A 122 -1.79 10.78 9.87
N TRP A 123 -2.62 11.71 9.41
CA TRP A 123 -4.05 11.49 9.30
C TRP A 123 -4.65 12.26 8.13
N ARG A 124 -5.90 11.91 7.82
CA ARG A 124 -6.73 12.65 6.87
C ARG A 124 -8.20 12.40 7.17
N ASP A 125 -9.01 13.36 6.75
CA ASP A 125 -10.45 13.17 6.60
C ASP A 125 -10.76 12.37 5.32
N LEU A 126 -11.89 11.69 5.34
CA LEU A 126 -12.42 10.88 4.25
C LEU A 126 -13.68 11.54 3.72
N THR A 127 -13.81 11.59 2.39
CA THR A 127 -14.96 12.23 1.74
C THR A 127 -15.75 11.22 0.91
N PRO A 128 -17.08 11.33 0.80
CA PRO A 128 -17.89 10.40 0.01
C PRO A 128 -17.46 10.27 -1.45
N GLU A 129 -16.99 11.37 -2.07
CA GLU A 129 -16.62 11.41 -3.48
C GLU A 129 -15.39 10.55 -3.78
N THR A 130 -14.42 10.55 -2.87
CA THR A 130 -13.17 9.80 -3.05
C THR A 130 -13.24 8.45 -2.35
N ASP A 131 -13.81 8.42 -1.15
CA ASP A 131 -13.70 7.32 -0.20
C ASP A 131 -14.98 6.47 -0.10
N ALA A 132 -16.07 6.89 -0.76
CA ALA A 132 -17.39 6.26 -0.68
C ALA A 132 -17.98 6.20 0.75
N ALA A 133 -17.40 6.98 1.67
CA ALA A 133 -17.75 7.09 3.07
C ALA A 133 -17.22 8.42 3.65
N THR A 134 -17.85 8.88 4.71
CA THR A 134 -17.35 9.98 5.54
C THR A 134 -16.62 9.41 6.76
N GLY A 135 -15.57 10.10 7.21
CA GLY A 135 -14.86 9.73 8.42
C GLY A 135 -13.43 10.20 8.40
N TRP A 136 -12.53 9.44 9.03
CA TRP A 136 -11.10 9.76 9.07
C TRP A 136 -10.25 8.49 9.15
N VAL A 137 -8.99 8.63 8.77
CA VAL A 137 -7.97 7.59 8.96
C VAL A 137 -6.71 8.20 9.56
N ALA A 138 -6.12 7.50 10.52
CA ALA A 138 -4.82 7.84 11.07
C ALA A 138 -3.86 6.66 10.96
N VAL A 139 -2.58 6.98 10.75
CA VAL A 139 -1.51 6.01 10.61
C VAL A 139 -0.34 6.44 11.48
N GLU A 140 0.17 5.50 12.26
CA GLU A 140 1.33 5.67 13.13
C GLU A 140 2.22 4.42 13.06
N ARG A 141 3.44 4.52 13.58
CA ARG A 141 4.31 3.35 13.71
C ARG A 141 3.80 2.46 14.83
N GLY A 142 3.36 1.24 14.51
CA GLY A 142 3.00 0.26 15.51
C GLY A 142 4.26 -0.33 16.15
N VAL A 143 4.43 -0.13 17.47
CA VAL A 143 5.50 -0.80 18.23
C VAL A 143 4.97 -2.17 18.66
N GLY A 144 5.53 -3.24 18.10
CA GLY A 144 5.05 -4.59 18.38
C GLY A 144 5.56 -5.11 19.72
N SER A 145 4.66 -5.58 20.59
CA SER A 145 5.01 -6.39 21.76
C SER A 145 4.97 -7.90 21.50
N SER A 146 4.52 -8.37 20.32
CA SER A 146 4.46 -9.82 20.03
C SER A 146 4.33 -10.26 18.56
N SER A 147 4.05 -9.39 17.58
CA SER A 147 3.69 -9.80 16.19
C SER A 147 4.57 -9.21 15.07
N GLY A 148 5.73 -8.66 15.41
CA GLY A 148 6.65 -8.00 14.47
C GLY A 148 6.22 -6.60 14.02
N ASP A 149 7.11 -5.89 13.36
CA ASP A 149 6.90 -4.49 12.96
C ASP A 149 5.72 -4.33 11.98
N GLY A 150 5.03 -3.19 12.08
CA GLY A 150 3.91 -2.84 11.21
C GLY A 150 3.47 -1.38 11.40
N LEU A 151 2.59 -0.91 10.54
CA LEU A 151 1.89 0.36 10.77
C LEU A 151 0.59 0.08 11.53
N SER A 152 0.33 0.87 12.57
CA SER A 152 -0.96 0.91 13.26
C SER A 152 -1.85 1.88 12.50
N VAL A 153 -3.01 1.38 12.05
CA VAL A 153 -3.97 2.15 11.26
C VAL A 153 -5.29 2.13 12.01
N VAL A 154 -5.84 3.31 12.25
CA VAL A 154 -7.18 3.48 12.84
C VAL A 154 -8.05 4.17 11.82
N VAL A 155 -9.22 3.59 11.55
CA VAL A 155 -10.18 4.11 10.57
C VAL A 155 -11.56 4.24 11.22
N ALA A 156 -12.11 5.45 11.24
CA ALA A 156 -13.51 5.68 11.57
C ALA A 156 -14.28 5.96 10.27
N LEU A 157 -15.41 5.27 10.08
CA LEU A 157 -16.24 5.33 8.88
C LEU A 157 -17.72 5.30 9.25
N ASP A 158 -18.54 6.02 8.50
CA ASP A 158 -20.00 5.88 8.52
C ASP A 158 -20.50 4.61 7.78
N ASP A 159 -19.78 4.13 6.76
CA ASP A 159 -20.00 2.85 6.08
C ASP A 159 -18.74 1.97 6.06
N LEU A 160 -18.77 0.86 6.81
CA LEU A 160 -17.70 -0.12 6.85
C LEU A 160 -17.38 -0.77 5.49
N LYS A 161 -18.30 -0.78 4.51
CA LYS A 161 -18.04 -1.31 3.17
C LYS A 161 -16.91 -0.57 2.45
N ALA A 162 -16.64 0.68 2.83
CA ALA A 162 -15.55 1.49 2.27
C ALA A 162 -14.16 1.08 2.78
N LEU A 163 -14.07 0.36 3.90
CA LEU A 163 -12.81 0.02 4.57
C LEU A 163 -11.76 -0.62 3.63
N PRO A 164 -12.09 -1.60 2.76
CA PRO A 164 -11.10 -2.18 1.85
C PRO A 164 -10.47 -1.16 0.88
N GLY A 165 -11.24 -0.16 0.44
CA GLY A 165 -10.75 0.90 -0.43
C GLY A 165 -9.78 1.83 0.30
N VAL A 166 -10.18 2.29 1.50
CA VAL A 166 -9.35 3.11 2.38
C VAL A 166 -8.02 2.41 2.70
N LEU A 167 -8.06 1.13 3.10
CA LEU A 167 -6.85 0.35 3.40
C LEU A 167 -5.95 0.11 2.18
N ALA A 168 -6.53 0.05 0.98
CA ALA A 168 -5.77 -0.03 -0.26
C ALA A 168 -5.04 1.28 -0.57
N ARG A 169 -5.66 2.44 -0.29
CA ARG A 169 -5.02 3.75 -0.44
C ARG A 169 -3.94 3.97 0.61
N VAL A 170 -4.16 3.59 1.87
CA VAL A 170 -3.10 3.60 2.90
C VAL A 170 -1.89 2.78 2.44
N ARG A 171 -2.09 1.57 1.92
CA ARG A 171 -0.98 0.76 1.39
C ARG A 171 -0.21 1.42 0.26
N ARG A 172 -0.86 2.25 -0.56
CA ARG A 172 -0.22 3.00 -1.65
C ARG A 172 0.53 4.21 -1.13
N VAL A 173 -0.11 5.04 -0.28
CA VAL A 173 0.52 6.22 0.31
C VAL A 173 1.79 5.85 1.07
N PHE A 174 1.74 4.75 1.82
CA PHE A 174 2.87 4.24 2.59
C PHE A 174 3.72 3.20 1.85
N ASP A 175 3.48 2.96 0.56
CA ASP A 175 4.25 2.02 -0.29
C ASP A 175 4.54 0.66 0.39
N LEU A 176 3.53 0.08 1.04
CA LEU A 176 3.66 -1.13 1.86
C LEU A 176 3.87 -2.41 1.03
N SER A 177 3.77 -2.30 -0.29
CA SER A 177 3.99 -3.42 -1.22
C SER A 177 5.41 -3.46 -1.79
N ALA A 178 6.25 -2.47 -1.47
CA ALA A 178 7.62 -2.39 -1.93
C ALA A 178 8.44 -3.62 -1.48
N ASP A 179 9.31 -4.08 -2.39
CA ASP A 179 10.28 -5.13 -2.13
C ASP A 179 11.69 -4.52 -2.00
N PRO A 180 12.13 -4.14 -0.79
CA PRO A 180 13.43 -3.49 -0.58
C PRO A 180 14.61 -4.35 -1.06
N GLU A 181 14.50 -5.69 -1.02
CA GLU A 181 15.56 -6.57 -1.51
C GLU A 181 15.69 -6.49 -3.03
N ALA A 182 14.56 -6.51 -3.74
CA ALA A 182 14.55 -6.37 -5.20
C ALA A 182 15.05 -4.98 -5.65
N ILE A 183 14.57 -3.92 -4.99
CA ILE A 183 15.01 -2.54 -5.25
C ILE A 183 16.52 -2.43 -5.04
N THR A 184 17.02 -2.95 -3.91
CA THR A 184 18.44 -2.89 -3.57
C THR A 184 19.29 -3.63 -4.59
N ARG A 185 18.92 -4.88 -4.91
CA ARG A 185 19.63 -5.71 -5.89
C ARG A 185 19.75 -5.02 -7.24
N ASP A 186 18.64 -4.48 -7.74
CA ASP A 186 18.58 -3.98 -9.11
C ASP A 186 19.21 -2.58 -9.23
N LEU A 187 18.99 -1.68 -8.27
CA LEU A 187 19.61 -0.34 -8.29
C LEU A 187 21.10 -0.34 -7.96
N SER A 188 21.58 -1.31 -7.18
CA SER A 188 23.01 -1.43 -6.86
C SER A 188 23.88 -1.84 -8.04
N ALA A 189 23.28 -2.22 -9.18
CA ALA A 189 24.01 -2.43 -10.43
C ALA A 189 24.58 -1.11 -11.01
N ASP A 190 24.01 0.04 -10.64
CA ASP A 190 24.52 1.35 -11.02
C ASP A 190 25.53 1.84 -9.96
N PRO A 191 26.81 2.10 -10.33
CA PRO A 191 27.85 2.53 -9.38
C PRO A 191 27.54 3.85 -8.67
N VAL A 192 26.73 4.72 -9.28
CA VAL A 192 26.30 6.00 -8.66
C VAL A 192 25.23 5.75 -7.61
N LEU A 193 24.27 4.84 -7.88
CA LEU A 193 23.16 4.56 -6.97
C LEU A 193 23.55 3.62 -5.83
N LYS A 194 24.44 2.65 -6.07
CA LYS A 194 24.86 1.68 -5.07
C LYS A 194 25.15 2.28 -3.68
N PRO A 195 26.05 3.27 -3.51
CA PRO A 195 26.33 3.85 -2.20
C PRO A 195 25.12 4.60 -1.61
N LEU A 196 24.23 5.16 -2.45
CA LEU A 196 23.05 5.90 -2.00
C LEU A 196 21.94 4.97 -1.49
N VAL A 197 21.82 3.79 -2.11
CA VAL A 197 20.91 2.73 -1.68
C VAL A 197 21.41 2.11 -0.38
N GLU A 198 22.70 1.79 -0.29
CA GLU A 198 23.33 1.27 0.94
C GLU A 198 23.21 2.24 2.12
N ALA A 199 23.25 3.56 1.87
CA ALA A 199 23.06 4.57 2.91
C ALA A 199 21.62 4.68 3.43
N ARG A 200 20.61 4.29 2.63
CA ARG A 200 19.18 4.44 2.98
C ARG A 200 18.33 3.23 2.53
N PRO A 201 18.62 2.01 3.00
CA PRO A 201 17.97 0.80 2.46
C PRO A 201 16.47 0.71 2.78
N GLY A 202 16.00 1.48 3.77
CA GLY A 202 14.58 1.55 4.15
C GLY A 202 13.77 2.64 3.45
N LEU A 203 14.35 3.41 2.53
CA LEU A 203 13.66 4.48 1.81
C LEU A 203 12.38 3.95 1.14
N ARG A 204 11.30 4.73 1.19
CA ARG A 204 10.00 4.42 0.56
C ARG A 204 9.45 5.60 -0.20
N LEU A 205 8.66 5.33 -1.24
CA LEU A 205 7.99 6.39 -1.99
C LEU A 205 6.71 6.83 -1.27
N ALA A 206 6.50 8.15 -1.17
CA ALA A 206 5.23 8.68 -0.70
C ALA A 206 4.22 8.61 -1.85
N GLY A 207 3.31 7.64 -1.80
CA GLY A 207 2.28 7.48 -2.81
C GLY A 207 1.12 8.47 -2.65
N ASP A 208 0.22 8.49 -3.62
CA ASP A 208 -0.95 9.38 -3.63
C ASP A 208 -2.21 8.68 -3.12
N TRP A 209 -3.12 9.47 -2.55
CA TRP A 209 -4.43 8.99 -2.11
C TRP A 209 -5.44 8.93 -3.27
N ILE A 210 -5.23 8.01 -4.20
CA ILE A 210 -6.09 7.82 -5.37
C ILE A 210 -6.29 6.33 -5.66
N ASP A 211 -7.46 5.99 -6.22
CA ASP A 211 -7.75 4.63 -6.71
C ASP A 211 -7.24 4.38 -8.14
N ALA A 212 -7.05 5.46 -8.89
CA ALA A 212 -6.65 5.46 -10.29
C ALA A 212 -5.15 5.71 -10.42
N GLY A 213 -4.54 5.05 -11.40
CA GLY A 213 -3.13 5.15 -11.71
C GLY A 213 -2.70 3.87 -12.39
N GLU A 214 -2.51 3.93 -13.71
CA GLU A 214 -1.90 2.84 -14.48
C GLU A 214 -0.47 2.55 -14.00
N THR A 215 0.15 3.54 -13.38
CA THR A 215 1.55 3.54 -12.95
C THR A 215 1.68 3.22 -11.46
N ALA A 216 2.39 2.13 -11.15
CA ALA A 216 2.78 1.78 -9.79
C ALA A 216 3.63 2.90 -9.15
N PRO A 217 3.62 3.09 -7.81
CA PRO A 217 4.46 4.09 -7.16
C PRO A 217 5.94 4.05 -7.59
N SER A 218 6.50 2.85 -7.79
CA SER A 218 7.88 2.65 -8.28
C SER A 218 8.16 3.23 -9.67
N ASP A 219 7.12 3.47 -10.47
CA ASP A 219 7.18 4.02 -11.81
C ASP A 219 6.63 5.46 -11.90
N ARG A 220 6.13 6.05 -10.80
CA ARG A 220 5.63 7.43 -10.80
C ARG A 220 6.78 8.42 -10.77
N LEU A 221 6.80 9.31 -11.75
CA LEU A 221 7.76 10.41 -11.83
C LEU A 221 7.07 11.71 -11.39
N PRO A 222 7.80 12.69 -10.84
CA PRO A 222 7.29 14.04 -10.62
C PRO A 222 6.72 14.66 -11.91
N ASP A 223 5.72 15.55 -11.78
CA ASP A 223 5.05 16.17 -12.93
C ASP A 223 5.95 17.14 -13.73
N ASP A 224 7.02 17.66 -13.12
CA ASP A 224 7.98 18.59 -13.71
C ASP A 224 9.17 17.90 -14.41
N PHE A 225 9.01 16.62 -14.79
CA PHE A 225 10.09 15.82 -15.37
C PHE A 225 10.47 16.25 -16.80
N THR A 226 11.72 16.68 -17.00
CA THR A 226 12.24 17.03 -18.33
C THR A 226 12.47 15.78 -19.21
N PRO A 227 12.39 15.89 -20.55
CA PRO A 227 12.66 14.77 -21.46
C PRO A 227 14.09 14.18 -21.35
N SER A 228 15.08 14.99 -20.96
CA SER A 228 16.45 14.56 -20.70
C SER A 228 16.53 13.65 -19.47
N LEU A 229 15.89 14.04 -18.37
CA LEU A 229 15.79 13.23 -17.16
C LEU A 229 15.01 11.93 -17.39
N LEU A 230 13.92 11.97 -18.18
CA LEU A 230 13.14 10.79 -18.50
C LEU A 230 14.00 9.71 -19.18
N ARG A 231 14.77 10.06 -20.22
CA ARG A 231 15.63 9.09 -20.93
C ARG A 231 16.65 8.42 -20.01
N ARG A 232 17.15 9.13 -19.01
CA ARG A 232 18.07 8.56 -18.01
C ARG A 232 17.32 7.65 -17.04
N ALA A 233 16.18 8.10 -16.54
CA ALA A 233 15.35 7.37 -15.59
C ALA A 233 14.84 6.03 -16.18
N GLU A 234 14.62 5.96 -17.49
CA GLU A 234 14.23 4.72 -18.19
C GLU A 234 15.21 3.55 -17.98
N ARG A 235 16.50 3.84 -17.73
CA ARG A 235 17.52 2.80 -17.47
C ARG A 235 17.32 2.06 -16.16
N TRP A 236 16.61 2.68 -15.21
CA TRP A 236 16.38 2.11 -13.89
C TRP A 236 14.99 1.49 -13.77
N ARG A 237 14.24 1.29 -14.86
CA ARG A 237 12.97 0.57 -14.80
C ARG A 237 13.16 -0.85 -14.21
N PRO A 238 12.24 -1.32 -13.35
CA PRO A 238 10.99 -0.67 -12.93
C PRO A 238 11.12 0.23 -11.68
N TRP A 239 12.36 0.53 -11.26
CA TRP A 239 12.71 1.25 -10.02
C TRP A 239 13.12 2.71 -10.23
N ARG A 240 12.69 3.30 -11.35
CA ARG A 240 13.11 4.66 -11.73
C ARG A 240 12.72 5.72 -10.71
N ALA A 241 11.54 5.63 -10.10
CA ALA A 241 11.13 6.56 -9.03
C ALA A 241 11.99 6.41 -7.77
N TYR A 242 12.37 5.16 -7.45
CA TYR A 242 13.27 4.87 -6.33
C TYR A 242 14.68 5.43 -6.57
N ALA A 243 15.23 5.24 -7.76
CA ALA A 243 16.54 5.81 -8.12
C ALA A 243 16.56 7.33 -7.93
N LEU A 244 15.51 8.02 -8.40
CA LEU A 244 15.38 9.47 -8.25
C LEU A 244 15.22 9.89 -6.79
N ALA A 245 14.47 9.13 -5.99
CA ALA A 245 14.32 9.40 -4.57
C ALA A 245 15.66 9.27 -3.82
N HIS A 246 16.50 8.28 -4.16
CA HIS A 246 17.84 8.14 -3.58
C HIS A 246 18.77 9.30 -3.99
N LEU A 247 18.73 9.74 -5.25
CA LEU A 247 19.49 10.88 -5.74
C LEU A 247 19.07 12.18 -5.05
N ALA A 248 17.77 12.42 -4.93
CA ALA A 248 17.20 13.58 -4.25
C ALA A 248 17.57 13.59 -2.75
N ALA A 249 17.45 12.45 -2.07
CA ALA A 249 17.82 12.30 -0.66
C ALA A 249 19.33 12.54 -0.41
N ALA A 250 20.17 12.32 -1.42
CA ALA A 250 21.61 12.61 -1.39
C ALA A 250 21.94 14.07 -1.77
N GLY A 251 20.94 14.92 -2.03
CA GLY A 251 21.14 16.31 -2.45
C GLY A 251 21.66 16.46 -3.89
N VAL A 252 21.58 15.40 -4.71
CA VAL A 252 21.97 15.47 -6.11
C VAL A 252 20.86 16.22 -6.86
N ARG A 253 21.14 17.46 -7.30
CA ARG A 253 20.19 18.19 -8.14
C ARG A 253 20.06 17.45 -9.47
N LEU A 254 18.83 17.08 -9.81
CA LEU A 254 18.54 16.31 -11.02
C LEU A 254 19.04 17.03 -12.28
N GLU A 255 18.97 18.36 -12.32
CA GLU A 255 19.52 19.22 -13.39
C GLU A 255 21.04 19.06 -13.58
N THR A 256 21.81 18.80 -12.52
CA THR A 256 23.27 18.55 -12.62
C THR A 256 23.62 17.13 -13.07
N LEU A 257 22.65 16.21 -13.16
CA LEU A 257 22.87 14.91 -13.80
C LEU A 257 23.09 15.04 -15.31
N GLU A 258 22.69 16.17 -15.92
CA GLU A 258 22.87 16.45 -17.35
C GLU A 258 24.35 16.63 -17.74
N THR A 259 25.22 17.04 -16.82
CA THR A 259 26.58 17.49 -17.17
C THR A 259 27.71 16.57 -16.71
N ARG A 260 27.48 15.68 -15.74
CA ARG A 260 28.58 14.99 -15.05
C ARG A 260 29.05 13.67 -15.66
N HIS A 261 28.32 13.07 -16.62
CA HIS A 261 28.64 11.71 -17.11
C HIS A 261 28.99 11.62 -18.60
N ASP A 262 28.78 12.67 -19.39
CA ASP A 262 29.28 12.73 -20.77
C ASP A 262 30.76 13.10 -20.86
N GLN A 263 31.43 13.37 -19.72
CA GLN A 263 32.88 13.56 -19.66
C GLN A 263 33.65 12.30 -19.24
N ALA A 264 32.98 11.16 -19.07
CA ALA A 264 33.59 9.89 -18.68
C ALA A 264 33.17 8.70 -19.55
N ALA A 265 32.76 8.97 -20.80
CA ALA A 265 32.53 7.96 -21.84
C ALA A 265 33.57 8.12 -22.95
#